data_AF-A0A3Q9FTF7-F1
#
_entry.id   AF-A0A3Q9FTF7-F1
#
_cell.length_a   1.000
_cell.length_b   1.000
_cell.length_c   1.000
_cell.angle_alpha   90.00
_cell.angle_beta   90.00
_cell.angle_gamma   90.00
#
_symmetry.space_group_name_H-M   'P 1'
#
loop_
_entity.id
_entity.type
_entity.pdbx_description
1 polymer ?
#
loop_
_entity_poly.entity_id
_entity_poly.type
_entity_poly.pdbx_seq_one_letter_code
_entity_poly.pdbx_strand_id
1 'polypeptide(L)'
;MKNLFTFLLLSVMAFSFVSCGDEDEVAACDTTQVMVDLLDATEKYQAIVDEDDVTCEEIKSASKDLNDFVNSNRSCIDDAIDAGSDTTEEAEEAKAQIDFAQAILEAALIAPCI
;
A
#
# COMPACT_ATOMS: atom_id res chain seq x y z
N MET A 1 -7.96 33.19 33.13
CA MET A 1 -8.05 31.88 32.43
C MET A 1 -7.18 31.92 31.18
N LYS A 2 -5.88 31.93 31.39
CA LYS A 2 -4.81 31.79 30.39
C LYS A 2 -3.75 30.94 31.09
N ASN A 3 -3.18 29.97 30.39
CA ASN A 3 -2.05 29.13 30.82
C ASN A 3 -2.38 27.79 31.52
N LEU A 4 -3.26 26.97 30.93
CA LEU A 4 -3.36 25.54 31.33
C LEU A 4 -3.06 24.54 30.20
N PHE A 5 -2.72 25.03 29.00
CA PHE A 5 -2.45 24.17 27.83
C PHE A 5 -0.97 24.00 27.50
N THR A 6 -0.05 24.55 28.29
CA THR A 6 1.38 24.59 27.93
C THR A 6 2.24 23.62 28.76
N PHE A 7 1.66 22.84 29.67
CA PHE A 7 2.42 22.00 30.61
C PHE A 7 2.43 20.49 30.31
N LEU A 8 1.81 20.05 29.20
CA LEU A 8 1.73 18.62 28.81
C LEU A 8 2.63 18.24 27.62
N LEU A 9 3.46 19.17 27.15
CA LEU A 9 4.38 19.00 26.00
C LEU A 9 5.84 18.71 26.40
N LEU A 10 6.12 18.47 27.69
CA LEU A 10 7.49 18.44 28.24
C LEU A 10 7.84 17.13 28.99
N SER A 11 7.20 16.01 28.63
CA SER A 11 7.49 14.69 29.23
C SER A 11 7.93 13.60 28.23
N VAL A 12 8.23 13.96 26.97
CA VAL A 12 8.73 12.99 25.97
C VAL A 12 10.06 13.45 25.42
N MET A 13 11.01 13.67 26.32
CA MET A 13 12.42 13.54 25.99
C MET A 13 13.11 13.04 27.25
N ALA A 14 13.46 11.76 27.29
CA ALA A 14 14.86 11.37 27.15
C ALA A 14 15.11 9.87 27.46
N PHE A 15 16.02 9.30 26.67
CA PHE A 15 16.87 8.13 26.94
C PHE A 15 16.27 6.72 26.84
N SER A 16 16.27 6.20 25.61
CA SER A 16 16.69 4.81 25.32
C SER A 16 17.47 4.74 24.00
N PHE A 17 18.63 5.41 23.91
CA PHE A 17 19.64 5.16 22.88
C PHE A 17 20.73 4.24 23.45
N VAL A 18 20.59 2.92 23.25
CA VAL A 18 21.61 1.84 23.30
C VAL A 18 20.94 0.64 22.60
N SER A 19 21.43 -0.08 21.59
CA SER A 19 22.60 -0.05 20.70
C SER A 19 22.42 -1.22 19.71
N CYS A 20 23.00 -1.11 18.51
CA CYS A 20 23.42 -2.17 17.57
C CYS A 20 22.37 -2.87 16.68
N GLY A 21 22.35 -2.41 15.43
CA GLY A 21 22.19 -3.23 14.23
C GLY A 21 22.40 -2.33 13.02
N ASP A 22 23.59 -2.35 12.43
CA ASP A 22 23.79 -1.88 11.06
C ASP A 22 22.89 -2.73 10.16
N GLU A 23 21.66 -2.28 9.95
CA GLU A 23 20.79 -2.76 8.89
C GLU A 23 20.15 -1.49 8.35
N ASP A 24 20.33 -1.26 7.05
CA ASP A 24 19.85 -0.12 6.30
C ASP A 24 18.62 0.52 6.94
N GLU A 25 18.67 1.83 7.25
CA GLU A 25 17.47 2.58 7.60
C GLU A 25 16.52 2.50 6.40
N VAL A 26 15.73 1.42 6.35
CA VAL A 26 14.62 1.26 5.44
C VAL A 26 13.73 2.44 5.80
N ALA A 27 13.64 3.41 4.89
CA ALA A 27 12.80 4.57 5.11
C ALA A 27 11.45 4.08 5.62
N ALA A 28 11.04 4.55 6.79
CA ALA A 28 9.83 4.07 7.43
C ALA A 28 8.67 4.21 6.44
N CYS A 29 7.98 3.10 6.17
CA CYS A 29 6.81 3.06 5.31
C CYS A 29 5.76 4.07 5.80
N ASP A 30 5.32 4.97 4.92
CA ASP A 30 4.15 5.81 5.18
C ASP A 30 2.89 5.00 4.84
N THR A 31 2.38 4.28 5.83
CA THR A 31 1.23 3.38 5.68
C THR A 31 -0.05 4.10 5.25
N THR A 32 -0.19 5.39 5.57
CA THR A 32 -1.34 6.16 5.10
C THR A 32 -1.18 6.51 3.63
N GLN A 33 0.01 6.98 3.24
CA GLN A 33 0.27 7.37 1.86
C GLN A 33 0.24 6.18 0.91
N VAL A 34 0.78 5.01 1.29
CA VAL A 34 0.76 3.82 0.41
C VAL A 34 -0.65 3.34 0.10
N MET A 35 -1.59 3.46 1.05
CA MET A 35 -2.99 3.09 0.82
C MET A 35 -3.71 4.10 -0.08
N VAL A 36 -3.40 5.40 0.07
CA VAL A 36 -3.89 6.44 -0.85
C VAL A 36 -3.36 6.19 -2.27
N ASP A 37 -2.07 5.88 -2.40
CA ASP A 37 -1.44 5.60 -3.68
C ASP A 37 -1.95 4.29 -4.31
N LEU A 38 -2.25 3.26 -3.49
CA LEU A 38 -2.86 2.01 -3.95
C LEU A 38 -4.26 2.25 -4.52
N LEU A 39 -5.07 3.08 -3.85
CA LEU A 39 -6.39 3.48 -4.34
C LEU A 39 -6.27 4.24 -5.66
N ASP A 40 -5.40 5.25 -5.74
CA ASP A 40 -5.16 6.01 -6.98
C ASP A 40 -4.66 5.13 -8.14
N ALA A 41 -3.75 4.19 -7.86
CA ALA A 41 -3.28 3.22 -8.86
C ALA A 41 -4.42 2.30 -9.34
N THR A 42 -5.29 1.87 -8.43
CA THR A 42 -6.46 1.04 -8.75
C THR A 42 -7.50 1.82 -9.54
N GLU A 43 -7.77 3.08 -9.18
CA GLU A 43 -8.69 3.97 -9.90
C GLU A 43 -8.20 4.26 -11.32
N LYS A 44 -6.90 4.50 -11.51
CA LYS A 44 -6.28 4.66 -12.84
C LYS A 44 -6.42 3.41 -13.69
N TYR A 45 -6.20 2.23 -13.10
CA TYR A 45 -6.43 0.97 -13.78
C TYR A 45 -7.90 0.85 -14.24
N GLN A 46 -8.85 1.07 -13.33
CA GLN A 46 -10.29 1.01 -13.63
C GLN A 46 -10.71 1.99 -14.72
N ALA A 47 -10.20 3.23 -14.66
CA ALA A 47 -10.48 4.24 -15.66
C ALA A 47 -10.08 3.80 -17.08
N ILE A 48 -9.02 2.99 -17.21
CA ILE A 48 -8.59 2.43 -18.50
C ILE A 48 -9.46 1.24 -18.91
N VAL A 49 -9.67 0.26 -18.01
CA VAL A 49 -10.44 -0.96 -18.37
C VAL A 49 -11.92 -0.71 -18.59
N ASP A 50 -12.47 0.38 -18.07
CA ASP A 50 -13.87 0.76 -18.26
C ASP A 50 -14.10 1.61 -19.53
N GLU A 51 -13.05 1.95 -20.30
CA GLU A 51 -13.20 2.61 -21.60
C GLU A 51 -13.84 1.67 -22.64
N ASP A 52 -14.84 2.16 -23.37
CA ASP A 52 -15.63 1.37 -24.34
C ASP A 52 -14.78 0.79 -25.49
N ASP A 53 -13.65 1.43 -25.81
CA ASP A 53 -12.73 1.07 -26.89
C ASP A 53 -11.33 0.66 -26.42
N VAL A 54 -11.19 0.31 -25.13
CA VAL A 54 -9.91 -0.16 -24.57
C VAL A 54 -9.38 -1.38 -25.33
N THR A 55 -8.12 -1.30 -25.75
CA THR A 55 -7.46 -2.42 -26.41
C THR A 55 -6.85 -3.38 -25.40
N CYS A 56 -6.67 -4.65 -25.80
CA CYS A 56 -5.98 -5.63 -24.94
C CYS A 56 -4.58 -5.17 -24.51
N GLU A 57 -3.84 -4.47 -25.37
CA GLU A 57 -2.51 -3.96 -25.04
C GLU A 57 -2.57 -2.85 -23.98
N GLU A 58 -3.61 -2.00 -24.00
CA GLU A 58 -3.86 -0.99 -22.97
C GLU A 58 -4.24 -1.63 -21.63
N ILE A 59 -5.10 -2.65 -21.65
CA ILE A 59 -5.42 -3.45 -20.45
C ILE A 59 -4.14 -4.04 -19.86
N LYS A 60 -3.28 -4.65 -20.69
CA LYS A 60 -2.00 -5.21 -20.23
C LYS A 60 -1.07 -4.17 -19.65
N SER A 61 -0.97 -3.01 -20.29
CA SER A 61 -0.14 -1.92 -19.77
C SER A 61 -0.66 -1.46 -18.41
N ALA A 62 -1.97 -1.25 -18.28
CA ALA A 62 -2.59 -0.85 -17.01
C ALA A 62 -2.44 -1.94 -15.93
N SER A 63 -2.64 -3.21 -16.27
CA SER A 63 -2.42 -4.33 -15.35
C SER A 63 -0.98 -4.41 -14.90
N LYS A 64 -0.03 -4.11 -15.79
CA LYS A 64 1.39 -4.10 -15.46
C LYS A 64 1.72 -2.99 -14.47
N ASP A 65 1.25 -1.78 -14.74
CA ASP A 65 1.54 -0.62 -13.89
C ASP A 65 1.00 -0.84 -12.46
N LEU A 66 -0.23 -1.37 -12.32
CA LEU A 66 -0.80 -1.71 -11.02
C LEU A 66 -0.05 -2.88 -10.34
N ASN A 67 0.28 -3.93 -11.09
CA ASN A 67 1.02 -5.07 -10.55
C ASN A 67 2.43 -4.69 -10.08
N ASP A 68 3.12 -3.84 -10.85
CA ASP A 68 4.45 -3.33 -10.50
C ASP A 68 4.39 -2.44 -9.25
N PHE A 69 3.33 -1.63 -9.09
CA PHE A 69 3.09 -0.86 -7.86
C PHE A 69 2.88 -1.78 -6.65
N VAL A 70 1.99 -2.78 -6.74
CA VAL A 70 1.71 -3.71 -5.65
C VAL A 70 2.98 -4.46 -5.25
N ASN A 71 3.73 -4.99 -6.21
CA ASN A 71 4.98 -5.71 -5.93
C ASN A 71 6.04 -4.81 -5.29
N SER A 72 6.20 -3.58 -5.78
CA SER A 72 7.21 -2.65 -5.25
C SER A 72 6.90 -2.16 -3.84
N ASN A 73 5.62 -2.18 -3.44
CA ASN A 73 5.15 -1.66 -2.16
C ASN A 73 4.58 -2.75 -1.25
N ARG A 74 4.74 -4.04 -1.57
CA ARG A 74 3.98 -5.12 -0.92
C ARG A 74 4.11 -5.13 0.60
N SER A 75 5.34 -5.06 1.12
CA SER A 75 5.57 -5.03 2.57
C SER A 75 4.88 -3.83 3.24
N CYS A 76 4.87 -2.67 2.57
CA CYS A 76 4.28 -1.44 3.09
C CYS A 76 2.73 -1.49 3.05
N ILE A 77 2.16 -2.13 2.02
CA ILE A 77 0.73 -2.42 1.93
C ILE A 77 0.30 -3.39 3.04
N ASP A 78 1.06 -4.46 3.26
CA ASP A 78 0.77 -5.44 4.32
C ASP A 78 0.82 -4.78 5.72
N ASP A 79 1.84 -3.96 5.98
CA ASP A 79 1.95 -3.18 7.23
C ASP A 79 0.79 -2.18 7.39
N ALA A 80 0.34 -1.56 6.29
CA ALA A 80 -0.79 -0.63 6.32
C ALA A 80 -2.12 -1.34 6.60
N ILE A 81 -2.32 -2.55 6.04
CA ILE A 81 -3.48 -3.40 6.33
C ILE A 81 -3.45 -3.80 7.81
N ASP A 82 -2.32 -4.28 8.32
CA ASP A 82 -2.19 -4.67 9.73
C ASP A 82 -2.46 -3.52 10.71
N ALA A 83 -2.05 -2.31 10.35
CA ALA A 83 -2.30 -1.12 11.15
C ALA A 83 -3.75 -0.60 11.05
N GLY A 84 -4.44 -0.88 9.93
CA GLY A 84 -5.77 -0.37 9.64
C GLY A 84 -6.92 -1.32 10.00
N SER A 85 -6.64 -2.60 10.24
CA SER A 85 -7.63 -3.62 10.61
C SER A 85 -7.88 -3.67 12.12
N ASP A 86 -9.13 -3.92 12.54
CA ASP A 86 -9.49 -4.03 13.96
C ASP A 86 -9.09 -5.39 14.54
N THR A 87 -8.94 -6.40 13.67
CA THR A 87 -8.54 -7.76 14.05
C THR A 87 -7.52 -8.36 13.08
N THR A 88 -6.78 -9.38 13.56
CA THR A 88 -5.90 -10.17 12.70
C THR A 88 -6.66 -10.91 11.59
N GLU A 89 -7.88 -11.37 11.86
CA GLU A 89 -8.69 -12.07 10.85
C GLU A 89 -9.07 -11.14 9.69
N GLU A 90 -9.51 -9.91 10.00
CA GLU A 90 -9.79 -8.88 8.99
C GLU A 90 -8.54 -8.51 8.17
N ALA A 91 -7.37 -8.42 8.82
CA ALA A 91 -6.11 -8.12 8.13
C ALA A 91 -5.73 -9.23 7.14
N GLU A 92 -5.79 -10.49 7.56
CA GLU A 92 -5.49 -11.64 6.70
C GLU A 92 -6.48 -11.77 5.55
N GLU A 93 -7.77 -11.50 5.77
CA GLU A 93 -8.78 -11.45 4.70
C GLU A 93 -8.50 -10.36 3.67
N ALA A 94 -8.07 -9.16 4.12
CA ALA A 94 -7.71 -8.08 3.23
C ALA A 94 -6.44 -8.39 2.42
N LYS A 95 -5.40 -8.95 3.05
CA LYS A 95 -4.19 -9.40 2.35
C LYS A 95 -4.49 -10.47 1.31
N ALA A 96 -5.37 -11.43 1.64
CA ALA A 96 -5.79 -12.47 0.71
C ALA A 96 -6.56 -11.91 -0.50
N GLN A 97 -7.32 -10.83 -0.32
CA GLN A 97 -7.98 -10.13 -1.44
C GLN A 97 -6.96 -9.43 -2.36
N ILE A 98 -5.93 -8.81 -1.79
CA ILE A 98 -4.83 -8.23 -2.57
C ILE A 98 -4.09 -9.33 -3.36
N ASP A 99 -3.77 -10.46 -2.73
CA ASP A 99 -3.16 -11.61 -3.41
C ASP A 99 -3.99 -12.12 -4.59
N PHE A 100 -5.30 -12.25 -4.38
CA PHE A 100 -6.21 -12.69 -5.43
C PHE A 100 -6.28 -11.69 -6.59
N ALA A 101 -6.38 -10.39 -6.28
CA ALA A 101 -6.37 -9.34 -7.30
C ALA A 101 -5.04 -9.33 -8.07
N GLN A 102 -3.91 -9.47 -7.37
CA GLN A 102 -2.58 -9.55 -7.98
C GLN A 102 -2.49 -10.74 -8.95
N ALA A 103 -2.97 -11.92 -8.55
CA ALA A 103 -2.98 -13.10 -9.42
C ALA A 103 -3.81 -12.88 -10.71
N ILE A 104 -4.92 -12.12 -10.63
CA ILE A 104 -5.70 -11.74 -11.83
C ILE A 104 -4.89 -10.80 -12.73
N LEU A 105 -4.22 -9.79 -12.17
CA LEU A 105 -3.37 -8.87 -12.93
C LEU A 105 -2.25 -9.64 -13.65
N GLU A 106 -1.57 -10.54 -12.95
CA GLU A 106 -0.52 -11.38 -13.52
C GLU A 106 -1.05 -12.31 -14.63
N ALA A 107 -2.27 -12.84 -14.47
CA ALA A 107 -2.93 -13.63 -15.51
C ALA A 107 -3.25 -12.80 -16.76
N ALA A 108 -3.68 -11.54 -16.60
CA ALA A 108 -3.95 -10.63 -17.71
C ALA A 108 -2.69 -10.32 -18.53
N LEU A 109 -1.52 -10.23 -17.87
CA LEU A 109 -0.23 -9.98 -18.53
C LEU A 109 0.19 -11.11 -19.47
N ILE A 110 -0.09 -12.37 -19.10
CA ILE A 110 0.29 -13.55 -19.88
C ILE A 110 -0.76 -13.97 -20.92
N ALA A 111 -2.01 -13.52 -20.77
CA ALA A 111 -3.08 -13.83 -21.72
C ALA A 111 -2.76 -13.26 -23.12
N PRO A 112 -2.91 -14.00 -24.22
CA PRO A 112 -2.65 -13.47 -25.56
C PRO A 112 -3.72 -12.43 -25.95
N CYS A 113 -3.30 -11.33 -26.58
CA CYS A 113 -4.23 -10.41 -27.24
C CYS A 113 -4.69 -11.04 -28.57
N ILE A 114 -6.00 -11.02 -28.81
CA ILE A 114 -6.67 -11.61 -29.99
C ILE A 114 -7.23 -10.52 -30.87
#